data_AF-A0A433JHJ3-F1
#
_entry.id   AF-A0A433JHJ3-F1
#
_cell.length_a   1.000
_cell.length_b   1.000
_cell.length_c   1.000
_cell.angle_alpha   90.00
_cell.angle_beta   90.00
_cell.angle_gamma   90.00
#
_symmetry.space_group_name_H-M   'P 1'
#
loop_
_entity.id
_entity.type
_entity.pdbx_description
1 polymer ?
#
loop_
_entity_poly.entity_id
_entity_poly.type
_entity_poly.pdbx_seq_one_letter_code
_entity_poly.pdbx_strand_id
1 'polypeptide(L)'
;MNPYKELFECLYELINVQIDKYVALATRGVGPDARLNSKLVANEVDELLTFAHQLCVLMHNKAWDMQGHRVYETIFNQIRFYIVQEQTRAHAGWLLDENNFHLGVKQRTDAQLDKLNKIAETTKVNILAAKPLTATQKQCEHDSIEIAFYILDLAKQIKANPTMQFDPQYKIPKHAQEIMRKNATTRYGQFANEIDQLHEKYKLFLETSDLEKETGKLQAKEAKTYAEKHKKNCQTLLEKYKKIEPNSKLFAEDYQLPSIETGVSSSHSQKILFFSGIVLVTGLVVFMLCAYFKKLQEEPSTSPNVKFQ
;
A
#
# COMPACT_ATOMS: atom_id res chain seq x y z
N MET A 1 -16.31 24.12 -10.19
CA MET A 1 -15.45 23.15 -9.47
C MET A 1 -14.27 22.83 -10.38
N ASN A 2 -13.04 22.94 -9.89
CA ASN A 2 -11.85 22.68 -10.70
C ASN A 2 -11.50 21.18 -10.61
N PRO A 3 -11.70 20.36 -11.65
CA PRO A 3 -11.49 18.91 -11.61
C PRO A 3 -10.05 18.52 -11.21
N TYR A 4 -9.07 19.32 -11.62
CA TYR A 4 -7.67 19.11 -11.26
C TYR A 4 -7.40 19.31 -9.77
N LYS A 5 -8.18 20.17 -9.10
CA LYS A 5 -8.01 20.51 -7.69
C LYS A 5 -8.16 19.27 -6.80
N GLU A 6 -9.27 18.56 -6.94
CA GLU A 6 -9.59 17.43 -6.06
C GLU A 6 -8.62 16.27 -6.25
N LEU A 7 -8.23 16.01 -7.49
CA LEU A 7 -7.22 14.99 -7.79
C LEU A 7 -5.85 15.39 -7.25
N PHE A 8 -5.46 16.65 -7.37
CA PHE A 8 -4.21 17.15 -6.79
C PHE A 8 -4.20 17.03 -5.26
N GLU A 9 -5.27 17.44 -4.58
CA GLU A 9 -5.38 17.31 -3.12
C GLU A 9 -5.32 15.85 -2.68
N CYS A 10 -5.98 14.94 -3.40
CA CYS A 10 -5.89 13.50 -3.17
C CYS A 10 -4.46 12.96 -3.37
N LEU A 11 -3.79 13.39 -4.43
CA LEU A 11 -2.41 13.00 -4.72
C LEU A 11 -1.43 13.53 -3.66
N TYR A 12 -1.62 14.77 -3.21
CA TYR A 12 -0.78 15.37 -2.18
C TYR A 12 -0.87 14.60 -0.85
N GLU A 13 -2.08 14.26 -0.43
CA GLU A 13 -2.34 13.41 0.75
C GLU A 13 -1.63 12.05 0.60
N LEU A 14 -1.74 11.41 -0.57
CA LEU A 14 -1.08 10.12 -0.86
C LEU A 14 0.44 10.23 -0.78
N ILE A 15 1.05 11.25 -1.40
CA ILE A 15 2.50 11.47 -1.36
C ILE A 15 2.99 11.61 0.09
N ASN A 16 2.28 12.39 0.91
CA ASN A 16 2.65 12.57 2.31
C ASN A 16 2.68 11.23 3.07
N VAL A 17 1.64 10.42 2.91
CA VAL A 17 1.55 9.08 3.53
C VAL A 17 2.69 8.17 3.04
N GLN A 18 2.99 8.15 1.74
CA GLN A 18 4.06 7.30 1.20
C GLN A 18 5.45 7.74 1.70
N ILE A 19 5.68 9.05 1.88
CA ILE A 19 6.93 9.57 2.46
C ILE A 19 7.13 9.04 3.87
N ASP A 20 6.12 9.19 4.73
CA ASP A 20 6.21 8.72 6.11
C ASP A 20 6.35 7.19 6.16
N LYS A 21 5.68 6.47 5.25
CA LYS A 21 5.74 5.01 5.14
C LYS A 21 7.14 4.51 4.81
N TYR A 22 7.81 4.99 3.76
CA TYR A 22 9.14 4.46 3.43
C TYR A 22 10.20 4.83 4.48
N VAL A 23 10.04 5.98 5.16
CA VAL A 23 10.89 6.34 6.30
C VAL A 23 10.66 5.37 7.46
N ALA A 24 9.40 5.09 7.81
CA ALA A 24 9.07 4.13 8.86
C ALA A 24 9.62 2.73 8.54
N LEU A 25 9.45 2.28 7.30
CA LEU A 25 10.00 1.00 6.80
C LEU A 25 11.53 0.94 6.88
N ALA A 26 12.23 2.02 6.55
CA ALA A 26 13.71 2.05 6.60
C ALA A 26 14.27 2.21 8.04
N THR A 27 13.53 2.84 8.95
CA THR A 27 14.02 3.22 10.28
C THR A 27 13.54 2.29 11.40
N ARG A 28 12.24 1.99 11.42
CA ARG A 28 11.57 1.17 12.43
C ARG A 28 11.28 -0.24 11.91
N GLY A 29 11.26 -0.43 10.59
CA GLY A 29 11.15 -1.74 9.99
C GLY A 29 12.23 -2.65 10.55
N VAL A 30 11.80 -3.66 11.31
CA VAL A 30 12.67 -4.76 11.71
C VAL A 30 12.98 -5.54 10.41
N GLY A 31 14.08 -6.27 10.31
CA GLY A 31 14.37 -7.15 9.15
C GLY A 31 14.77 -6.51 7.80
N PRO A 32 15.44 -7.30 6.94
CA PRO A 32 15.94 -6.83 5.64
C PRO A 32 14.83 -6.48 4.63
N ASP A 33 13.64 -7.09 4.73
CA ASP A 33 12.57 -7.02 3.72
C ASP A 33 11.65 -5.79 3.85
N ALA A 34 11.45 -5.27 5.07
CA ALA A 34 10.82 -3.95 5.24
C ALA A 34 11.68 -2.84 4.59
N ARG A 35 13.01 -3.01 4.61
CA ARG A 35 13.95 -2.12 3.93
C ARG A 35 14.01 -2.34 2.41
N LEU A 36 13.55 -3.48 1.91
CA LEU A 36 13.38 -3.72 0.47
C LEU A 36 12.26 -2.86 -0.09
N ASN A 37 11.10 -2.94 0.57
CA ASN A 37 9.92 -2.17 0.17
C ASN A 37 10.11 -0.66 0.36
N SER A 38 11.02 -0.20 1.22
CA SER A 38 11.25 1.25 1.39
C SER A 38 11.87 1.90 0.15
N LYS A 39 12.76 1.19 -0.59
CA LYS A 39 13.35 1.74 -1.82
C LYS A 39 12.30 1.85 -2.92
N LEU A 40 11.50 0.81 -3.10
CA LEU A 40 10.39 0.81 -4.05
C LEU A 40 9.42 1.96 -3.75
N VAL A 41 8.93 2.08 -2.51
CA VAL A 41 8.00 3.16 -2.12
C VAL A 41 8.62 4.56 -2.28
N ALA A 42 9.93 4.70 -2.08
CA ALA A 42 10.61 5.97 -2.37
C ALA A 42 10.61 6.29 -3.88
N ASN A 43 10.78 5.29 -4.76
CA ASN A 43 10.69 5.48 -6.21
C ASN A 43 9.23 5.76 -6.65
N GLU A 44 8.23 5.14 -6.00
CA GLU A 44 6.81 5.47 -6.22
C GLU A 44 6.54 6.96 -5.96
N VAL A 45 7.15 7.53 -4.91
CA VAL A 45 6.99 8.95 -4.56
C VAL A 45 7.55 9.87 -5.66
N ASP A 46 8.63 9.50 -6.34
CA ASP A 46 9.15 10.26 -7.49
C ASP A 46 8.14 10.29 -8.66
N GLU A 47 7.46 9.17 -8.96
CA GLU A 47 6.41 9.11 -9.99
C GLU A 47 5.17 9.92 -9.57
N LEU A 48 4.73 9.80 -8.32
CA LEU A 48 3.61 10.59 -7.78
C LEU A 48 3.90 12.10 -7.79
N LEU A 49 5.13 12.52 -7.46
CA LEU A 49 5.57 13.92 -7.56
C LEU A 49 5.52 14.43 -9.00
N THR A 50 5.88 13.58 -9.97
CA THR A 50 5.79 13.90 -11.40
C THR A 50 4.34 14.14 -11.82
N PHE A 51 3.42 13.28 -11.38
CA PHE A 51 1.98 13.48 -11.62
C PHE A 51 1.45 14.77 -10.99
N ALA A 52 1.89 15.09 -9.77
CA ALA A 52 1.49 16.32 -9.08
C ALA A 52 1.98 17.56 -9.82
N HIS A 53 3.20 17.51 -10.36
CA HIS A 53 3.74 18.58 -11.21
C HIS A 53 2.90 18.76 -12.48
N GLN A 54 2.57 17.66 -13.17
CA GLN A 54 1.74 17.70 -14.38
C GLN A 54 0.35 18.28 -14.09
N LEU A 55 -0.31 17.89 -12.99
CA LEU A 55 -1.59 18.47 -12.58
C LEU A 55 -1.48 19.97 -12.32
N CYS A 56 -0.41 20.45 -11.66
CA CYS A 56 -0.15 21.88 -11.48
C CYS A 56 0.00 22.64 -12.80
N VAL A 57 0.68 22.06 -13.79
CA VAL A 57 0.83 22.67 -15.12
C VAL A 57 -0.52 22.76 -15.83
N LEU A 58 -1.33 21.70 -15.78
CA LEU A 58 -2.68 21.70 -16.36
C LEU A 58 -3.59 22.75 -15.71
N MET A 59 -3.53 22.86 -14.38
CA MET A 59 -4.25 23.89 -13.63
C MET A 59 -3.84 25.32 -14.02
N HIS A 60 -2.55 25.56 -14.22
CA HIS A 60 -2.04 26.87 -14.58
C HIS A 60 -2.46 27.29 -15.99
N ASN A 61 -2.40 26.35 -16.94
CA ASN A 61 -2.69 26.63 -18.35
C ASN A 61 -4.20 26.81 -18.63
N LYS A 62 -5.08 26.42 -17.70
CA LYS A 62 -6.56 26.57 -17.76
C LYS A 62 -7.25 25.98 -19.00
N ALA A 63 -6.51 25.32 -19.89
CA ALA A 63 -7.06 24.64 -21.05
C ALA A 63 -7.55 23.25 -20.64
N TRP A 64 -8.87 23.09 -20.49
CA TRP A 64 -9.50 21.77 -20.48
C TRP A 64 -9.79 21.35 -21.92
N ASP A 65 -8.72 21.18 -22.70
CA ASP A 65 -8.81 20.63 -24.06
C ASP A 65 -8.72 19.10 -24.04
N MET A 66 -8.85 18.48 -25.21
CA MET A 66 -8.80 17.02 -25.35
C MET A 66 -7.48 16.44 -24.83
N GLN A 67 -6.37 17.15 -24.98
CA GLN A 67 -5.06 16.69 -24.53
C GLN A 67 -4.94 16.77 -23.01
N GLY A 68 -5.37 17.87 -22.40
CA GLY A 68 -5.44 18.04 -20.95
C GLY A 68 -6.33 16.98 -20.29
N HIS A 69 -7.46 16.65 -20.91
CA HIS A 69 -8.35 15.58 -20.45
C HIS A 69 -7.67 14.20 -20.48
N ARG A 70 -6.96 13.86 -21.56
CA ARG A 70 -6.22 12.58 -21.66
C ARG A 70 -5.11 12.46 -20.62
N VAL A 71 -4.36 13.55 -20.39
CA VAL A 71 -3.31 13.57 -19.36
C VAL A 71 -3.95 13.43 -17.97
N TYR A 72 -5.06 14.12 -17.70
CA TYR A 72 -5.81 13.98 -16.46
C TYR A 72 -6.30 12.54 -16.21
N GLU A 73 -6.93 11.91 -17.21
CA GLU A 73 -7.41 10.53 -17.13
C GLU A 73 -6.25 9.54 -16.91
N THR A 74 -5.10 9.78 -17.55
CA THR A 74 -3.89 8.98 -17.33
C THR A 74 -3.43 9.09 -15.88
N ILE A 75 -3.23 10.32 -15.38
CA ILE A 75 -2.81 10.58 -14.00
C ILE A 75 -3.80 9.97 -13.00
N PHE A 76 -5.10 10.16 -13.20
CA PHE A 76 -6.15 9.57 -12.36
C PHE A 76 -5.99 8.06 -12.24
N ASN A 77 -5.88 7.36 -13.37
CA ASN A 77 -5.77 5.90 -13.38
C ASN A 77 -4.44 5.42 -12.77
N GLN A 78 -3.35 6.18 -12.91
CA GLN A 78 -2.05 5.84 -12.29
C GLN A 78 -2.02 6.09 -10.78
N ILE A 79 -2.71 7.13 -10.28
CA ILE A 79 -2.90 7.32 -8.83
C ILE A 79 -3.71 6.15 -8.26
N ARG A 80 -4.81 5.79 -8.93
CA ARG A 80 -5.65 4.66 -8.53
C ARG A 80 -4.85 3.35 -8.50
N PHE A 81 -3.97 3.13 -9.47
CA PHE A 81 -3.10 1.96 -9.51
C PHE A 81 -2.34 1.76 -8.20
N TYR A 82 -1.63 2.77 -7.70
CA TYR A 82 -0.86 2.66 -6.44
C TYR A 82 -1.73 2.36 -5.22
N ILE A 83 -2.91 2.98 -5.15
CA ILE A 83 -3.84 2.75 -4.04
C ILE A 83 -4.39 1.32 -4.07
N VAL A 84 -4.69 0.78 -5.26
CA VAL A 84 -5.09 -0.62 -5.42
C VAL A 84 -3.98 -1.58 -4.98
N GLN A 85 -2.72 -1.31 -5.34
CA GLN A 85 -1.61 -2.17 -4.89
C GLN A 85 -1.44 -2.15 -3.36
N GLU A 86 -1.69 -1.01 -2.72
CA GLU A 86 -1.71 -0.94 -1.26
C GLU A 86 -2.90 -1.69 -0.65
N GLN A 87 -4.08 -1.54 -1.23
CA GLN A 87 -5.29 -2.25 -0.81
C GLN A 87 -5.11 -3.77 -0.92
N THR A 88 -4.47 -4.27 -1.99
CA THR A 88 -4.15 -5.69 -2.18
C THR A 88 -3.40 -6.27 -0.98
N ARG A 89 -2.31 -5.60 -0.55
CA ARG A 89 -1.52 -6.02 0.61
C ARG A 89 -2.30 -5.88 1.92
N ALA A 90 -3.02 -4.77 2.08
CA ALA A 90 -3.80 -4.50 3.28
C ALA A 90 -4.93 -5.50 3.50
N HIS A 91 -5.62 -5.86 2.42
CA HIS A 91 -6.73 -6.81 2.44
C HIS A 91 -6.25 -8.22 2.77
N ALA A 92 -5.14 -8.68 2.18
CA ALA A 92 -4.53 -9.95 2.55
C ALA A 92 -4.13 -9.97 4.03
N GLY A 93 -3.50 -8.89 4.53
CA GLY A 93 -3.18 -8.75 5.95
C GLY A 93 -4.41 -8.79 6.86
N TRP A 94 -5.50 -8.12 6.47
CA TRP A 94 -6.76 -8.17 7.21
C TRP A 94 -7.35 -9.58 7.19
N LEU A 95 -7.32 -10.31 6.07
CA LEU A 95 -7.77 -11.71 5.99
C LEU A 95 -6.98 -12.63 6.93
N LEU A 96 -5.68 -12.38 7.11
CA LEU A 96 -4.85 -13.12 8.07
C LEU A 96 -5.20 -12.78 9.53
N ASP A 97 -5.31 -11.49 9.85
CA ASP A 97 -5.56 -11.04 11.22
C ASP A 97 -6.27 -9.68 11.25
N GLU A 98 -7.36 -9.62 12.01
CA GLU A 98 -8.10 -8.39 12.25
C GLU A 98 -7.49 -7.62 13.42
N ASN A 99 -6.26 -7.15 13.23
CA ASN A 99 -5.65 -6.19 14.14
C ASN A 99 -5.87 -4.75 13.67
N ASN A 100 -5.76 -3.81 14.61
CA ASN A 100 -5.98 -2.38 14.36
C ASN A 100 -5.10 -1.82 13.22
N PHE A 101 -3.93 -2.42 12.99
CA PHE A 101 -3.03 -1.98 11.93
C PHE A 101 -3.55 -2.37 10.54
N HIS A 102 -3.90 -3.64 10.31
CA HIS A 102 -4.43 -4.09 9.01
C HIS A 102 -5.78 -3.44 8.72
N LEU A 103 -6.63 -3.29 9.74
CA LEU A 103 -7.89 -2.59 9.63
C LEU A 103 -7.69 -1.10 9.26
N GLY A 104 -6.75 -0.41 9.90
CA GLY A 104 -6.47 1.00 9.62
C GLY A 104 -5.95 1.26 8.21
N VAL A 105 -5.04 0.42 7.72
CA VAL A 105 -4.53 0.53 6.34
C VAL A 105 -5.64 0.24 5.34
N LYS A 106 -6.42 -0.84 5.53
CA LYS A 106 -7.54 -1.21 4.66
C LYS A 106 -8.58 -0.09 4.58
N GLN A 107 -9.01 0.45 5.73
CA GLN A 107 -9.98 1.55 5.79
C GLN A 107 -9.46 2.81 5.10
N ARG A 108 -8.17 3.14 5.26
CA ARG A 108 -7.57 4.27 4.54
C ARG A 108 -7.61 4.06 3.04
N THR A 109 -7.19 2.90 2.54
CA THR A 109 -7.19 2.63 1.10
C THR A 109 -8.60 2.58 0.52
N ASP A 110 -9.57 2.03 1.27
CA ASP A 110 -10.99 2.02 0.88
C ASP A 110 -11.51 3.46 0.76
N ALA A 111 -11.26 4.30 1.76
CA ALA A 111 -11.67 5.72 1.74
C ALA A 111 -11.00 6.52 0.62
N GLN A 112 -9.74 6.23 0.31
CA GLN A 112 -9.02 6.85 -0.81
C GLN A 112 -9.62 6.44 -2.17
N LEU A 113 -9.97 5.18 -2.35
CA LEU A 113 -10.63 4.70 -3.57
C LEU A 113 -12.04 5.28 -3.72
N ASP A 114 -12.80 5.38 -2.63
CA ASP A 114 -14.11 6.03 -2.62
C ASP A 114 -14.02 7.51 -3.02
N LYS A 115 -12.99 8.21 -2.54
CA LYS A 115 -12.70 9.59 -2.95
C LYS A 115 -12.40 9.67 -4.45
N LEU A 116 -11.59 8.76 -4.99
CA LEU A 116 -11.31 8.70 -6.43
C LEU A 116 -12.56 8.36 -7.26
N ASN A 117 -13.43 7.48 -6.77
CA ASN A 117 -14.69 7.16 -7.46
C ASN A 117 -15.58 8.41 -7.59
N LYS A 118 -15.72 9.19 -6.51
CA LYS A 118 -16.47 10.46 -6.53
C LYS A 118 -15.85 11.49 -7.49
N ILE A 119 -14.51 11.55 -7.54
CA ILE A 119 -13.79 12.39 -8.52
C ILE A 119 -14.09 11.92 -9.94
N ALA A 120 -14.04 10.60 -10.22
CA ALA A 120 -14.33 10.05 -11.53
C ALA A 120 -15.76 10.35 -12.00
N GLU A 121 -16.75 10.18 -11.11
CA GLU A 121 -18.16 10.52 -11.38
C GLU A 121 -18.31 11.99 -11.77
N THR A 122 -17.67 12.89 -11.03
CA THR A 122 -17.81 14.34 -11.25
C THR A 122 -17.04 14.81 -12.49
N THR A 123 -15.90 14.18 -12.78
CA THR A 123 -15.02 14.56 -13.89
C THR A 123 -15.25 13.76 -15.17
N LYS A 124 -16.16 12.78 -15.13
CA LYS A 124 -16.49 11.86 -16.22
C LYS A 124 -15.27 11.10 -16.76
N VAL A 125 -14.31 10.78 -15.90
CA VAL A 125 -13.17 9.94 -16.24
C VAL A 125 -13.59 8.47 -16.21
N ASN A 126 -13.13 7.70 -17.20
CA ASN A 126 -13.34 6.26 -17.18
C ASN A 126 -12.37 5.62 -16.20
N ILE A 127 -12.93 4.86 -15.26
CA ILE A 127 -12.14 4.03 -14.36
C ILE A 127 -11.69 2.79 -15.13
N LEU A 128 -10.40 2.70 -15.42
CA LEU A 128 -9.83 1.56 -16.11
C LEU A 128 -9.35 0.50 -15.11
N ALA A 129 -9.05 -0.70 -15.61
CA ALA A 129 -8.32 -1.70 -14.81
C ALA A 129 -6.98 -1.10 -14.34
N ALA A 130 -6.64 -1.29 -13.06
CA ALA A 130 -5.35 -0.86 -12.53
C ALA A 130 -4.27 -1.68 -13.22
N LYS A 131 -3.53 -1.06 -14.13
CA LYS A 131 -2.44 -1.70 -14.89
C LYS A 131 -1.18 -0.84 -14.81
N PRO A 132 0.01 -1.46 -14.69
CA PRO A 132 1.27 -0.73 -14.65
C PRO A 132 1.65 -0.18 -16.02
N LEU A 133 2.23 1.02 -16.05
CA LEU A 133 2.81 1.67 -17.24
C LEU A 133 4.33 1.77 -17.16
N THR A 134 4.90 1.91 -15.97
CA THR A 134 6.34 2.06 -15.74
C THR A 134 6.97 0.78 -15.19
N ALA A 135 8.30 0.66 -15.25
CA ALA A 135 9.02 -0.43 -14.61
C ALA A 135 8.80 -0.45 -13.08
N THR A 136 8.79 0.73 -12.45
CA THR A 136 8.47 0.89 -11.02
C THR A 136 7.10 0.34 -10.69
N GLN A 137 6.11 0.61 -11.54
CA GLN A 137 4.74 0.12 -11.33
C GLN A 137 4.64 -1.38 -11.55
N LYS A 138 5.32 -1.94 -12.55
CA LYS A 138 5.36 -3.40 -12.73
C LYS A 138 5.96 -4.10 -11.51
N GLN A 139 7.07 -3.58 -10.98
CA GLN A 139 7.67 -4.10 -9.76
C GLN A 139 6.72 -3.93 -8.55
N CYS A 140 6.04 -2.78 -8.44
CA CYS A 140 5.06 -2.53 -7.38
C CYS A 140 3.90 -3.52 -7.41
N GLU A 141 3.34 -3.83 -8.58
CA GLU A 141 2.29 -4.83 -8.73
C GLU A 141 2.82 -6.23 -8.37
N HIS A 142 3.99 -6.62 -8.90
CA HIS A 142 4.62 -7.90 -8.60
C HIS A 142 4.82 -8.08 -7.09
N ASP A 143 5.54 -7.16 -6.43
CA ASP A 143 5.84 -7.25 -5.00
C ASP A 143 4.56 -7.24 -4.15
N SER A 144 3.53 -6.50 -4.57
CA SER A 144 2.24 -6.45 -3.86
C SER A 144 1.49 -7.77 -3.93
N ILE A 145 1.43 -8.35 -5.12
CA ILE A 145 0.79 -9.64 -5.37
C ILE A 145 1.57 -10.75 -4.68
N GLU A 146 2.89 -10.73 -4.74
CA GLU A 146 3.75 -11.70 -4.07
C GLU A 146 3.52 -11.68 -2.55
N ILE A 147 3.54 -10.49 -1.91
CA ILE A 147 3.23 -10.35 -0.48
C ILE A 147 1.83 -10.88 -0.17
N ALA A 148 0.83 -10.52 -0.97
CA ALA A 148 -0.55 -10.93 -0.73
C ALA A 148 -0.73 -12.45 -0.89
N PHE A 149 -0.18 -13.05 -1.95
CA PHE A 149 -0.17 -14.49 -2.20
C PHE A 149 0.36 -15.25 -0.98
N TYR A 150 1.52 -14.81 -0.51
CA TYR A 150 2.23 -15.42 0.59
C TYR A 150 1.53 -15.32 1.94
N ILE A 151 0.87 -14.19 2.22
CA ILE A 151 -0.01 -14.06 3.40
C ILE A 151 -1.16 -15.07 3.33
N LEU A 152 -1.81 -15.17 2.17
CA LEU A 152 -2.94 -16.08 1.96
C LEU A 152 -2.51 -17.55 2.01
N ASP A 153 -1.32 -17.86 1.48
CA ASP A 153 -0.74 -19.20 1.51
C ASP A 153 -0.49 -19.66 2.95
N LEU A 154 0.07 -18.80 3.80
CA LEU A 154 0.20 -19.11 5.21
C LEU A 154 -1.16 -19.31 5.89
N ALA A 155 -2.16 -18.48 5.60
CA ALA A 155 -3.51 -18.66 6.15
C ALA A 155 -4.10 -20.01 5.76
N LYS A 156 -3.92 -20.45 4.50
CA LYS A 156 -4.33 -21.78 4.02
C LYS A 156 -3.61 -22.90 4.75
N GLN A 157 -2.29 -22.82 4.92
CA GLN A 157 -1.50 -23.83 5.61
C GLN A 157 -1.89 -23.97 7.09
N ILE A 158 -2.08 -22.85 7.79
CA ILE A 158 -2.50 -22.86 9.20
C ILE A 158 -3.93 -23.38 9.33
N LYS A 159 -4.83 -23.05 8.40
CA LYS A 159 -6.19 -23.63 8.36
C LYS A 159 -6.15 -25.15 8.22
N ALA A 160 -5.27 -25.67 7.35
CA ALA A 160 -5.12 -27.12 7.14
C ALA A 160 -4.46 -27.83 8.33
N ASN A 161 -3.48 -27.19 8.98
CA ASN A 161 -2.78 -27.72 10.15
C ASN A 161 -2.53 -26.62 11.20
N PRO A 162 -3.49 -26.37 12.12
CA PRO A 162 -3.34 -25.35 13.16
C PRO A 162 -2.17 -25.60 14.11
N THR A 163 -1.69 -26.83 14.20
CA THR A 163 -0.57 -27.22 15.08
C THR A 163 0.79 -27.18 14.38
N MET A 164 0.86 -26.70 13.13
CA MET A 164 2.12 -26.62 12.40
C MET A 164 3.19 -25.86 13.20
N GLN A 165 4.42 -26.33 13.06
CA GLN A 165 5.58 -25.62 13.60
C GLN A 165 5.92 -24.48 12.64
N PHE A 166 5.99 -23.27 13.19
CA PHE A 166 6.49 -22.13 12.44
C PHE A 166 8.01 -22.27 12.34
N ASP A 167 8.58 -22.07 11.14
CA ASP A 167 10.04 -22.13 10.98
C ASP A 167 10.68 -21.09 11.92
N PRO A 168 11.63 -21.49 12.78
CA PRO A 168 12.34 -20.58 13.68
C PRO A 168 13.04 -19.42 12.96
N GLN A 169 13.40 -19.59 11.68
CA GLN A 169 14.00 -18.53 10.87
C GLN A 169 13.03 -17.37 10.61
N TYR A 170 11.72 -17.62 10.70
CA TYR A 170 10.69 -16.62 10.39
C TYR A 170 10.52 -15.59 11.50
N LYS A 171 11.04 -15.89 12.70
CA LYS A 171 10.98 -15.04 13.89
C LYS A 171 9.57 -14.56 14.23
N ILE A 172 8.52 -15.22 13.76
CA ILE A 172 7.13 -14.89 14.09
C ILE A 172 6.98 -14.95 15.62
N PRO A 173 6.50 -13.90 16.29
CA PRO A 173 6.45 -13.87 17.74
C PRO A 173 5.38 -14.83 18.20
N LYS A 174 5.59 -15.40 19.39
CA LYS A 174 4.66 -16.36 19.98
C LYS A 174 3.21 -15.85 20.00
N HIS A 175 2.98 -14.59 20.39
CA HIS A 175 1.61 -14.03 20.41
C HIS A 175 0.96 -14.00 19.02
N ALA A 176 1.70 -13.71 17.94
CA ALA A 176 1.12 -13.71 16.59
C ALA A 176 0.84 -15.15 16.13
N GLN A 177 1.70 -16.10 16.47
CA GLN A 177 1.45 -17.52 16.22
C GLN A 177 0.17 -17.98 16.91
N GLU A 178 -0.03 -17.63 18.18
CA GLU A 178 -1.24 -17.95 18.95
C GLU A 178 -2.50 -17.37 18.29
N ILE A 179 -2.47 -16.12 17.84
CA ILE A 179 -3.56 -15.49 17.09
C ILE A 179 -3.85 -16.25 15.80
N MET A 180 -2.84 -16.53 14.98
CA MET A 180 -3.04 -17.24 13.71
C MET A 180 -3.59 -18.65 13.92
N ARG A 181 -3.15 -19.36 14.96
CA ARG A 181 -3.70 -20.68 15.33
C ARG A 181 -5.17 -20.60 15.73
N LYS A 182 -5.56 -19.57 16.48
CA LYS A 182 -6.96 -19.29 16.81
C LYS A 182 -7.79 -18.96 15.55
N ASN A 183 -7.20 -18.22 14.61
CA ASN A 183 -7.86 -17.85 13.36
C ASN A 183 -8.12 -19.06 12.44
N ALA A 184 -7.36 -20.15 12.60
CA ALA A 184 -7.55 -21.39 11.86
C ALA A 184 -8.95 -21.99 12.01
N THR A 185 -9.53 -21.93 13.21
CA THR A 185 -10.86 -22.49 13.53
C THR A 185 -11.99 -21.45 13.46
N THR A 186 -11.66 -20.20 13.11
CA THR A 186 -12.62 -19.10 13.07
C THR A 186 -12.52 -18.38 11.72
N ARG A 187 -11.67 -17.36 11.64
CA ARG A 187 -11.53 -16.44 10.51
C ARG A 187 -11.20 -17.15 9.18
N TYR A 188 -10.23 -18.07 9.18
CA TYR A 188 -9.83 -18.74 7.94
C TYR A 188 -10.93 -19.68 7.41
N GLY A 189 -11.79 -20.19 8.29
CA GLY A 189 -13.01 -20.90 7.91
C GLY A 189 -14.06 -19.95 7.31
N GLN A 190 -14.30 -18.82 7.97
CA GLN A 190 -15.27 -17.80 7.54
C GLN A 190 -14.95 -17.24 6.14
N PHE A 191 -13.66 -16.99 5.85
CA PHE A 191 -13.21 -16.38 4.60
C PHE A 191 -12.55 -17.39 3.63
N ALA A 192 -12.78 -18.69 3.80
CA ALA A 192 -12.09 -19.73 3.02
C ALA A 192 -12.20 -19.52 1.51
N ASN A 193 -13.42 -19.28 1.01
CA ASN A 193 -13.66 -19.09 -0.43
C ASN A 193 -12.91 -17.87 -0.99
N GLU A 194 -12.89 -16.76 -0.24
CA GLU A 194 -12.21 -15.54 -0.66
C GLU A 194 -10.68 -15.71 -0.65
N ILE A 195 -10.16 -16.34 0.41
CA ILE A 195 -8.75 -16.70 0.52
C ILE A 195 -8.33 -17.59 -0.65
N ASP A 196 -9.11 -18.61 -0.98
CA ASP A 196 -8.80 -19.54 -2.07
C ASP A 196 -8.83 -18.85 -3.44
N GLN A 197 -9.85 -18.03 -3.73
CA GLN A 197 -9.96 -17.30 -4.99
C GLN A 197 -8.81 -16.30 -5.19
N LEU A 198 -8.46 -15.54 -4.15
CA LEU A 198 -7.36 -14.58 -4.21
C LEU A 198 -6.00 -15.28 -4.32
N HIS A 199 -5.80 -16.38 -3.57
CA HIS A 199 -4.58 -17.19 -3.63
C HIS A 199 -4.33 -17.74 -5.02
N GLU A 200 -5.34 -18.36 -5.66
CA GLU A 200 -5.20 -18.88 -7.03
C GLU A 200 -4.98 -17.76 -8.06
N LYS A 201 -5.69 -16.64 -7.92
CA LYS A 201 -5.49 -15.46 -8.79
C LYS A 201 -4.05 -14.97 -8.72
N TYR A 202 -3.50 -14.84 -7.52
CA TYR A 202 -2.14 -14.34 -7.33
C TYR A 202 -1.08 -15.36 -7.74
N LYS A 203 -1.33 -16.65 -7.49
CA LYS A 203 -0.49 -17.74 -7.99
C LYS A 203 -0.35 -17.68 -9.52
N LEU A 204 -1.47 -17.61 -10.24
CA LEU A 204 -1.47 -17.52 -11.70
C LEU A 204 -0.72 -16.29 -12.20
N PHE A 205 -0.88 -15.14 -11.54
CA PHE A 205 -0.12 -13.94 -11.88
C PHE A 205 1.40 -14.19 -11.74
N LEU A 206 1.84 -14.72 -10.60
CA LEU A 206 3.26 -14.95 -10.30
C LEU A 206 3.87 -15.99 -11.24
N GLU A 207 3.15 -17.04 -11.62
CA GLU A 207 3.59 -18.03 -12.63
C GLU A 207 3.82 -17.42 -14.02
N THR A 208 3.14 -16.31 -14.32
CA THR A 208 3.30 -15.59 -15.61
C THR A 208 4.23 -14.39 -15.54
N SER A 209 4.67 -13.98 -14.35
CA SER A 209 5.53 -12.82 -14.16
C SER A 209 6.99 -13.19 -14.41
N ASP A 210 7.68 -12.36 -15.20
CA ASP A 210 9.12 -12.47 -15.48
C ASP A 210 9.98 -11.66 -14.50
N LEU A 211 9.35 -10.98 -13.53
CA LEU A 211 10.03 -10.18 -12.54
C LEU A 211 10.43 -11.03 -11.35
N GLU A 212 11.60 -10.71 -10.81
CA GLU A 212 12.00 -11.14 -9.48
C GLU A 212 11.64 -10.05 -8.47
N LYS A 213 11.50 -10.44 -7.21
CA LYS A 213 11.31 -9.53 -6.08
C LYS A 213 12.44 -8.49 -6.00
N GLU A 214 12.10 -7.24 -5.74
CA GLU A 214 13.08 -6.16 -5.58
C GLU A 214 13.96 -6.39 -4.32
N THR A 215 15.28 -6.28 -4.49
CA THR A 215 16.27 -6.53 -3.42
C THR A 215 17.02 -5.26 -2.97
N GLY A 216 16.71 -4.10 -3.55
CA GLY A 216 17.26 -2.80 -3.21
C GLY A 216 16.84 -2.33 -1.81
N LYS A 217 17.80 -1.96 -0.96
CA LYS A 217 17.56 -1.50 0.41
C LYS A 217 17.84 -0.01 0.55
N LEU A 218 16.94 0.72 1.24
CA LEU A 218 17.29 2.03 1.79
C LEU A 218 17.73 1.88 3.26
N GLN A 219 18.90 2.40 3.57
CA GLN A 219 19.32 2.57 4.96
C GLN A 219 18.56 3.72 5.62
N ALA A 220 18.44 3.69 6.94
CA ALA A 220 17.73 4.70 7.72
C ALA A 220 18.20 6.15 7.42
N LYS A 221 19.51 6.36 7.25
CA LYS A 221 20.07 7.68 6.93
C LYS A 221 19.69 8.12 5.51
N GLU A 222 19.81 7.21 4.55
CA GLU A 222 19.45 7.47 3.15
C GLU A 222 17.95 7.78 3.02
N ALA A 223 17.09 7.00 3.67
CA ALA A 223 15.64 7.26 3.69
C ALA A 223 15.30 8.65 4.24
N LYS A 224 16.00 9.11 5.29
CA LYS A 224 15.83 10.49 5.80
C LYS A 224 16.25 11.53 4.77
N THR A 225 17.41 11.37 4.12
CA THR A 225 17.85 12.28 3.04
C THR A 225 16.85 12.33 1.88
N TYR A 226 16.32 11.17 1.47
CA TYR A 226 15.28 11.11 0.44
C TYR A 226 13.99 11.83 0.89
N ALA A 227 13.57 11.64 2.14
CA ALA A 227 12.40 12.32 2.71
C ALA A 227 12.56 13.84 2.76
N GLU A 228 13.74 14.36 3.10
CA GLU A 228 14.01 15.80 3.06
C GLU A 228 13.87 16.34 1.62
N LYS A 229 14.44 15.64 0.64
CA LYS A 229 14.30 15.98 -0.79
C LYS A 229 12.84 15.96 -1.23
N HIS A 230 12.10 14.88 -0.95
CA HIS A 230 10.70 14.74 -1.34
C HIS A 230 9.81 15.76 -0.64
N LYS A 231 10.01 16.04 0.65
CA LYS A 231 9.27 17.08 1.39
C LYS A 231 9.54 18.47 0.81
N LYS A 232 10.78 18.78 0.43
CA LYS A 232 11.11 20.05 -0.27
C LYS A 232 10.43 20.16 -1.63
N ASN A 233 10.37 19.07 -2.39
CA ASN A 233 9.64 19.03 -3.66
C ASN A 233 8.13 19.23 -3.44
N CYS A 234 7.55 18.57 -2.44
CA CYS A 234 6.15 18.74 -2.04
C CYS A 234 5.85 20.19 -1.65
N GLN A 235 6.70 20.83 -0.85
CA GLN A 235 6.55 22.23 -0.46
C GLN A 235 6.58 23.15 -1.69
N THR A 236 7.53 22.92 -2.60
CA THR A 236 7.62 23.70 -3.84
C THR A 236 6.36 23.56 -4.70
N LEU A 237 5.78 22.35 -4.79
CA LEU A 237 4.52 22.10 -5.48
C LEU A 237 3.35 22.76 -4.77
N LEU A 238 3.29 22.69 -3.45
CA LEU A 238 2.22 23.27 -2.64
C LEU A 238 2.21 24.81 -2.75
N GLU A 239 3.38 25.46 -2.76
CA GLU A 239 3.49 26.91 -2.98
C GLU A 239 3.00 27.34 -4.37
N LYS A 240 3.27 26.52 -5.41
CA LYS A 240 2.72 26.76 -6.75
C LYS A 240 1.21 26.59 -6.76
N TYR A 241 0.71 25.53 -6.12
CA TYR A 241 -0.71 25.22 -6.01
C TYR A 241 -1.47 26.32 -5.25
N LYS A 242 -0.91 26.87 -4.17
CA LYS A 242 -1.49 27.98 -3.38
C LYS A 242 -1.79 29.22 -4.23
N LYS A 243 -0.95 29.50 -5.22
CA LYS A 243 -1.16 30.62 -6.16
C LYS A 243 -2.36 30.40 -7.09
N ILE A 244 -2.75 29.14 -7.31
CA ILE A 244 -3.85 28.77 -8.20
C ILE A 244 -5.15 28.58 -7.40
N GLU A 245 -5.08 27.89 -6.27
CA GLU A 245 -6.21 27.53 -5.40
C GLU A 245 -5.97 27.98 -3.95
N PRO A 246 -5.95 29.30 -3.65
CA PRO A 246 -5.59 29.82 -2.32
C PRO A 246 -6.57 29.41 -1.21
N ASN A 247 -7.80 29.07 -1.59
CA ASN A 247 -8.87 28.64 -0.67
C ASN A 247 -9.00 27.10 -0.60
N SER A 248 -7.95 26.36 -0.97
CA SER A 248 -7.92 24.90 -0.80
C SER A 248 -7.97 24.53 0.69
N LYS A 249 -8.60 23.39 0.99
CA LYS A 249 -8.59 22.80 2.33
C LYS A 249 -7.18 22.52 2.84
N LEU A 250 -6.20 22.32 1.95
CA LEU A 250 -4.80 22.07 2.33
C LEU A 250 -4.17 23.26 3.09
N PHE A 251 -4.78 24.45 3.02
CA PHE A 251 -4.33 25.66 3.69
C PHE A 251 -5.22 26.10 4.86
N ALA A 252 -6.26 25.33 5.17
CA ALA A 252 -7.12 25.63 6.32
C ALA A 252 -6.36 25.36 7.63
N GLU A 253 -6.57 26.20 8.64
CA GLU A 253 -5.84 26.13 9.91
C GLU A 253 -6.08 24.82 10.68
N ASP A 254 -7.24 24.20 10.48
CA ASP A 254 -7.66 22.95 11.11
C ASP A 254 -7.34 21.70 10.26
N TYR A 255 -6.78 21.88 9.06
CA TYR A 255 -6.50 20.76 8.17
C TYR A 255 -5.29 19.96 8.63
N GLN A 256 -5.53 18.69 8.96
CA GLN A 256 -4.49 17.74 9.30
C GLN A 256 -4.21 16.80 8.14
N LEU A 257 -2.93 16.65 7.80
CA LEU A 257 -2.53 15.68 6.80
C LEU A 257 -2.73 14.25 7.33
N PRO A 258 -3.22 13.33 6.48
CA PRO A 258 -3.27 11.92 6.84
C PRO A 258 -1.88 11.41 7.19
N SER A 259 -1.78 10.70 8.31
CA SER A 259 -0.55 10.05 8.74
C SER A 259 -0.70 8.53 8.67
N ILE A 260 0.42 7.82 8.61
CA ILE A 260 0.43 6.36 8.69
C ILE A 260 -0.15 5.82 10.02
N GLU A 261 -0.25 6.65 11.05
CA GLU A 261 -0.72 6.29 12.40
C GLU A 261 -2.21 6.63 12.63
N THR A 262 -2.84 7.43 11.77
CA THR A 262 -4.25 7.83 11.91
C THR A 262 -5.16 6.94 11.06
N GLY A 263 -5.81 5.97 11.72
CA GLY A 263 -7.06 5.40 11.21
C GLY A 263 -8.12 6.50 11.10
N VAL A 264 -8.95 6.42 10.06
CA VAL A 264 -9.94 7.42 9.66
C VAL A 264 -10.67 8.03 10.86
N SER A 265 -10.52 9.34 11.08
CA SER A 265 -11.42 10.11 11.94
C SER A 265 -12.78 10.20 11.25
N SER A 266 -13.64 9.21 11.48
CA SER A 266 -15.04 9.34 11.09
C SER A 266 -15.72 10.32 12.05
N SER A 267 -16.37 11.31 11.48
CA SER A 267 -17.28 12.23 12.17
C SER A 267 -18.53 11.46 12.63
N HIS A 268 -18.40 10.66 13.67
CA HIS A 268 -19.50 10.25 14.53
C HIS A 268 -18.99 10.14 15.95
N SER A 269 -19.62 10.93 16.82
CA SER A 269 -19.31 11.10 18.24
C SER A 269 -19.08 9.77 18.97
N GLN A 270 -17.81 9.37 19.10
CA GLN A 270 -17.33 8.63 20.26
C GLN A 270 -16.01 9.25 20.69
N LYS A 271 -16.03 9.85 21.88
CA LYS A 271 -14.85 10.42 22.54
C LYS A 271 -13.80 9.34 22.75
N ILE A 272 -12.84 9.22 21.84
CA ILE A 272 -11.60 8.49 22.09
C ILE A 272 -10.69 9.48 22.82
N LEU A 273 -10.60 9.30 24.13
CA LEU A 273 -9.65 9.98 25.00
C LEU A 273 -8.23 9.76 24.46
N PHE A 274 -7.64 10.82 23.93
CA PHE A 274 -6.22 10.91 23.63
C PHE A 274 -5.44 10.80 24.94
N PHE A 275 -4.92 9.60 25.23
CA PHE A 275 -3.84 9.45 26.18
C PHE A 275 -2.51 9.50 25.44
N SER A 276 -1.81 10.60 25.67
CA SER A 276 -0.36 10.71 25.54
C SER A 276 0.29 9.57 26.34
N GLY A 277 0.65 8.50 25.65
CA GLY A 277 1.26 7.32 26.24
C GLY A 277 1.68 6.38 25.13
N ILE A 278 2.99 6.28 24.93
CA ILE A 278 3.63 5.35 24.00
C ILE A 278 3.05 3.95 24.18
N VAL A 279 2.29 3.43 23.21
CA VAL A 279 2.00 2.00 23.08
C VAL A 279 2.56 1.53 21.73
N LEU A 280 3.87 1.30 21.79
CA LEU A 280 4.72 0.72 20.75
C LEU A 280 4.56 -0.81 20.71
N VAL A 281 3.33 -1.34 20.58
CA VAL A 281 3.13 -2.80 20.53
C VAL A 281 1.90 -3.16 19.69
N THR A 282 1.98 -3.06 18.36
CA THR A 282 1.08 -3.77 17.40
C THR A 282 1.45 -3.46 15.94
N GLY A 283 2.75 -3.55 15.60
CA GLY A 283 3.23 -3.49 14.21
C GLY A 283 3.79 -4.82 13.71
N LEU A 284 3.47 -5.92 14.40
CA LEU A 284 4.24 -7.17 14.33
C LEU A 284 3.68 -8.17 13.29
N VAL A 285 2.43 -8.09 12.85
CA VAL A 285 1.83 -9.24 12.14
C VAL A 285 2.14 -9.32 10.64
N VAL A 286 2.17 -8.21 9.89
CA VAL A 286 2.64 -8.24 8.47
C VAL A 286 4.15 -8.44 8.35
N PHE A 287 4.90 -8.10 9.39
CA PHE A 287 6.35 -8.00 9.35
C PHE A 287 7.07 -9.37 9.40
N MET A 288 6.52 -10.37 10.10
CA MET A 288 7.21 -11.66 10.33
C MET A 288 6.77 -12.80 9.40
N LEU A 289 5.87 -12.48 8.48
CA LEU A 289 5.49 -13.36 7.40
C LEU A 289 6.64 -13.41 6.36
N CYS A 290 7.40 -12.35 6.16
CA CYS A 290 8.37 -12.28 5.05
C CYS A 290 9.63 -13.14 5.15
N ALA A 291 10.05 -13.53 6.36
CA ALA A 291 11.14 -14.51 6.47
C ALA A 291 10.66 -15.93 6.09
N TYR A 292 9.35 -16.22 6.16
CA TYR A 292 8.72 -17.38 5.52
C TYR A 292 9.02 -17.42 4.02
N PHE A 293 8.97 -16.25 3.40
CA PHE A 293 8.97 -16.07 1.95
C PHE A 293 10.36 -16.15 1.30
N LYS A 294 11.44 -16.00 2.07
CA LYS A 294 12.80 -16.17 1.54
C LYS A 294 13.17 -17.63 1.24
N LYS A 295 12.54 -18.59 1.92
CA LYS A 295 12.81 -20.04 1.77
C LYS A 295 11.98 -20.70 0.67
N LEU A 296 10.74 -20.26 0.45
CA LEU A 296 9.93 -20.74 -0.70
C LEU A 296 10.57 -20.41 -2.05
N GLN A 297 11.44 -19.40 -2.12
CA GLN A 297 12.23 -19.04 -3.29
C GLN A 297 13.55 -19.84 -3.40
N GLU A 298 14.07 -20.37 -2.29
CA GLU A 298 15.30 -21.18 -2.26
C GLU A 298 15.03 -22.68 -2.46
N GLU A 299 13.78 -23.14 -2.35
CA GLU A 299 13.40 -24.50 -2.76
C GLU A 299 13.33 -24.57 -4.31
N PRO A 300 14.20 -25.33 -4.98
CA PRO A 300 14.05 -25.54 -6.41
C PRO A 300 12.72 -26.24 -6.67
N SER A 301 12.00 -25.78 -7.68
CA SER A 301 10.78 -26.42 -8.20
C SER A 301 11.04 -27.90 -8.46
N THR A 302 10.74 -28.75 -7.47
CA THR A 302 10.63 -30.18 -7.70
C THR A 302 9.28 -30.40 -8.34
N SER A 303 9.28 -30.39 -9.67
CA SER A 303 8.22 -30.97 -10.47
C SER A 303 7.76 -32.28 -9.83
N PRO A 304 6.46 -32.55 -9.67
CA PRO A 304 5.99 -33.85 -9.24
C PRO A 304 6.16 -34.81 -10.42
N ASN A 305 7.38 -35.29 -10.62
CA ASN A 305 7.65 -36.47 -11.43
C ASN A 305 7.39 -37.69 -10.54
N VAL A 306 6.13 -37.88 -10.15
CA VAL A 306 5.69 -39.14 -9.57
C VAL A 306 5.40 -40.05 -10.76
N LYS A 307 6.43 -40.81 -11.17
CA LYS A 307 6.23 -42.03 -11.94
C LYS A 307 5.40 -42.97 -11.08
N PHE A 308 4.15 -43.18 -11.45
CA PHE A 308 3.46 -44.42 -11.11
C PHE A 308 3.98 -45.51 -12.03
N GLN A 309 4.27 -46.67 -11.44
CA GLN A 309 4.49 -47.93 -12.14
C GLN A 309 3.28 -48.27 -13.02
#